data_AF-A0A7J0EFS3-F1
#
_entry.id   AF-A0A7J0EFS3-F1
#
_cell.length_a   1.000
_cell.length_b   1.000
_cell.length_c   1.000
_cell.angle_alpha   90.00
_cell.angle_beta   90.00
_cell.angle_gamma   90.00
#
_symmetry.space_group_name_H-M   'P 1'
#
loop_
_entity.id
_entity.type
_entity.pdbx_description
1 polymer ?
#
loop_
_entity_poly.entity_id
_entity_poly.type
_entity_poly.pdbx_seq_one_letter_code
_entity_poly.pdbx_strand_id
1 'polypeptide(L)'
;MNGFKYLVKNDQQEVVQQLHKVLRPFLLRRLKSDVEKGLPPKKETILKVGMSQMQKQYYRALLQKDLEVVNAGGERKRLLNIAMQLRKCCNHPYLFQGAEPGPPYTTGDHLISNAGKMVLLDKLLPKLKDRDSRVLIFSQMTRLLDILEDYLMFCGYQYCRIDGNTGGDDRDASIDAFNRPGSEEICLLTIN
;
A
#
# COMPACT_ATOMS: atom_id res chain seq x y z
N MET A 1 10.13 -5.12 42.76
CA MET A 1 9.50 -4.24 41.75
C MET A 1 8.61 -4.97 40.72
N ASN A 2 8.45 -6.30 40.75
CA ASN A 2 7.58 -7.01 39.80
C ASN A 2 6.08 -7.05 40.17
N GLY A 3 5.69 -6.68 41.41
CA GLY A 3 4.28 -6.74 41.84
C GLY A 3 3.36 -5.68 41.22
N PHE A 4 3.86 -4.47 40.95
CA PHE A 4 3.06 -3.37 40.39
C PHE A 4 2.65 -3.58 38.93
N LYS A 5 3.39 -4.37 38.15
CA LYS A 5 3.11 -4.62 36.73
C LYS A 5 1.99 -5.66 36.52
N TYR A 6 1.72 -6.49 37.52
CA TYR A 6 0.64 -7.49 37.49
C TYR A 6 -0.71 -6.91 37.92
N LEU A 7 -0.73 -6.00 38.90
CA LEU A 7 -1.95 -5.35 39.38
C LEU A 7 -2.62 -4.48 38.29
N VAL A 8 -1.83 -3.70 37.55
CA VAL A 8 -2.34 -2.83 36.47
C VAL A 8 -2.93 -3.62 35.29
N LYS A 9 -2.42 -4.84 35.02
CA LYS A 9 -2.96 -5.71 33.95
C LYS A 9 -4.32 -6.31 34.29
N ASN A 10 -4.55 -6.64 35.57
CA ASN A 10 -5.83 -7.18 36.03
C ASN A 10 -6.94 -6.13 35.98
N ASP A 11 -6.67 -4.91 36.45
CA ASP A 11 -7.62 -3.78 36.36
C ASP A 11 -8.02 -3.49 34.91
N GLN A 12 -7.05 -3.53 33.98
CA GLN A 12 -7.33 -3.24 32.58
C GLN A 12 -8.24 -4.29 31.92
N GLN A 13 -8.13 -5.56 32.31
CA GLN A 13 -9.01 -6.62 31.81
C GLN A 13 -10.43 -6.49 32.37
N GLU A 14 -10.58 -6.16 33.66
CA GLU A 14 -11.88 -5.95 34.28
C GLU A 14 -12.61 -4.75 33.68
N VAL A 15 -11.92 -3.63 33.47
CA VAL A 15 -12.47 -2.44 32.81
C VAL A 15 -12.93 -2.76 31.38
N VAL A 16 -12.14 -3.53 30.63
CA VAL A 16 -12.52 -3.97 29.27
C VAL A 16 -13.77 -4.86 29.29
N GLN A 17 -13.90 -5.77 30.26
CA GLN A 17 -15.09 -6.62 30.39
C GLN A 17 -16.34 -5.83 30.77
N GLN A 18 -16.21 -4.87 31.69
CA GLN A 18 -17.32 -3.98 32.07
C GLN A 18 -17.79 -3.13 30.88
N LEU A 19 -16.85 -2.55 30.12
CA LEU A 19 -17.14 -1.84 28.87
C LEU A 19 -17.85 -2.72 27.85
N HIS A 20 -17.36 -3.95 27.63
CA HIS A 20 -18.02 -4.90 26.74
C HIS A 20 -19.46 -5.19 27.17
N LYS A 21 -19.74 -5.31 28.48
CA LYS A 21 -21.08 -5.57 29.02
C LYS A 21 -22.04 -4.40 28.78
N VAL A 22 -21.57 -3.16 28.97
CA VAL A 22 -22.35 -1.93 28.69
C VAL A 22 -22.61 -1.76 27.20
N LEU A 23 -21.62 -2.06 26.35
CA LEU A 23 -21.71 -1.86 24.91
C LEU A 23 -22.47 -2.97 24.17
N ARG A 24 -22.53 -4.19 24.72
CA ARG A 24 -23.16 -5.37 24.08
C ARG A 24 -24.59 -5.16 23.57
N PRO A 25 -25.53 -4.49 24.29
CA PRO A 25 -26.87 -4.24 23.76
C PRO A 25 -26.91 -3.18 22.64
N PHE A 26 -25.87 -2.35 22.50
CA PHE A 26 -25.80 -1.27 21.51
C PHE A 26 -24.91 -1.59 20.30
N LEU A 27 -23.98 -2.53 20.44
CA LEU A 27 -23.00 -2.89 19.42
C LEU A 27 -23.02 -4.39 19.12
N LEU A 28 -23.49 -4.74 17.93
CA LEU A 28 -23.34 -6.07 17.37
C LEU A 28 -21.96 -6.20 16.70
N ARG A 29 -21.04 -6.91 17.35
CA ARG A 29 -19.73 -7.26 16.77
C ARG A 29 -19.70 -8.74 16.42
N ARG A 30 -19.54 -9.07 15.14
CA ARG A 30 -19.32 -10.44 14.64
C ARG A 30 -17.96 -10.53 13.97
N LEU A 31 -17.19 -11.59 14.21
CA LEU A 31 -15.99 -11.86 13.42
C LEU A 31 -16.40 -12.66 12.17
N LYS A 32 -15.71 -12.45 11.04
CA LYS A 32 -15.96 -13.23 9.81
C LYS A 32 -15.82 -14.74 10.05
N SER A 33 -14.91 -15.13 10.96
CA SER A 33 -14.73 -16.51 11.43
C SER A 33 -15.97 -17.11 12.11
N ASP A 34 -16.82 -16.28 12.71
CA ASP A 34 -17.99 -16.73 13.48
C ASP A 34 -19.20 -17.00 12.58
N VAL A 35 -19.19 -16.46 11.35
CA VAL A 35 -20.33 -16.43 10.44
C VAL A 35 -20.08 -17.25 9.17
N GLU A 36 -18.85 -17.30 8.67
CA GLU A 36 -18.57 -17.75 7.31
C GLU A 36 -17.52 -18.87 7.30
N LYS A 37 -17.96 -20.08 7.66
CA LYS A 37 -17.10 -21.27 7.83
C LYS A 37 -16.47 -21.80 6.53
N GLY A 38 -16.92 -21.34 5.37
CA GLY A 38 -16.43 -21.76 4.06
C GLY A 38 -15.26 -20.94 3.50
N LEU A 39 -14.94 -19.79 4.10
CA LEU A 39 -13.84 -18.96 3.64
C LEU A 39 -12.50 -19.50 4.17
N PRO A 40 -11.50 -19.72 3.29
CA PRO A 40 -10.14 -20.02 3.72
C PRO A 40 -9.61 -18.91 4.66
N PRO A 41 -8.75 -19.26 5.63
CA PRO A 41 -8.15 -18.27 6.52
C PRO A 41 -7.31 -17.26 5.72
N LYS A 42 -7.47 -15.97 6.02
CA LYS A 42 -6.63 -14.91 5.45
C LYS A 42 -5.17 -15.15 5.86
N LYS A 43 -4.29 -15.29 4.86
CA LYS A 43 -2.84 -15.32 5.07
C LYS A 43 -2.27 -13.93 4.83
N GLU A 44 -1.50 -13.43 5.78
CA GLU A 44 -0.81 -12.14 5.67
C GLU A 44 0.70 -12.39 5.64
N THR A 45 1.39 -11.79 4.68
CA THR A 45 2.83 -11.98 4.48
C THR A 45 3.50 -10.66 4.17
N ILE A 46 4.52 -10.31 4.96
CA ILE A 46 5.28 -9.08 4.80
C ILE A 46 6.53 -9.38 3.97
N LEU A 47 6.54 -8.92 2.72
CA LEU A 47 7.69 -9.04 1.84
C LEU A 47 8.62 -7.85 2.05
N LYS A 48 9.82 -8.11 2.60
CA LYS A 48 10.86 -7.08 2.77
C LYS A 48 11.62 -6.90 1.47
N VAL A 49 11.75 -5.67 1.01
CA VAL A 49 12.34 -5.34 -0.29
C VAL A 49 13.45 -4.31 -0.10
N GLY A 50 14.57 -4.51 -0.79
CA GLY A 50 15.66 -3.55 -0.83
C GLY A 50 15.34 -2.35 -1.74
N MET A 51 16.04 -1.24 -1.52
CA MET A 51 15.98 -0.07 -2.40
C MET A 51 16.85 -0.26 -3.64
N SER A 52 16.42 0.26 -4.78
CA SER A 52 17.25 0.42 -5.98
C SER A 52 18.40 1.41 -5.74
N GLN A 53 19.35 1.48 -6.68
CA GLN A 53 20.44 2.44 -6.60
C GLN A 53 19.93 3.89 -6.61
N MET A 54 18.98 4.20 -7.50
CA MET A 54 18.36 5.52 -7.59
C MET A 54 17.59 5.88 -6.32
N GLN A 55 16.82 4.95 -5.76
CA GLN A 55 16.15 5.15 -4.47
C GLN A 55 17.16 5.46 -3.36
N LYS A 56 18.28 4.73 -3.27
CA LYS A 56 19.32 5.01 -2.26
C LYS A 56 19.94 6.39 -2.42
N GLN A 57 20.16 6.85 -3.65
CA GLN A 57 20.68 8.19 -3.93
C GLN A 57 19.70 9.28 -3.45
N TYR A 58 18.42 9.19 -3.86
CA TYR A 58 17.39 10.14 -3.43
C TYR A 58 17.19 10.11 -1.91
N TYR A 59 17.16 8.92 -1.31
CA TYR A 59 16.97 8.77 0.13
C TYR A 59 18.09 9.45 0.93
N ARG A 60 19.35 9.28 0.51
CA ARG A 60 20.50 9.98 1.12
C ARG A 60 20.42 11.49 0.94
N ALA A 61 20.09 11.96 -0.27
CA ALA A 61 19.97 13.39 -0.56
C ALA A 61 18.88 14.07 0.29
N LEU A 62 17.73 13.40 0.46
CA LEU A 62 16.63 13.88 1.30
C LEU A 62 17.03 14.00 2.78
N LEU A 63 17.80 13.04 3.30
CA LEU A 63 18.29 13.10 4.68
C LEU A 63 19.37 14.17 4.89
N GLN A 64 20.26 14.35 3.91
CA GLN A 64 21.33 15.34 3.98
C GLN A 64 20.81 16.77 3.98
N LYS A 65 19.75 17.06 3.20
CA LYS A 65 19.17 18.41 3.09
C LYS A 65 18.60 18.94 4.42
N ASP A 66 18.18 18.04 5.31
CA ASP A 66 17.51 18.39 6.56
C ASP A 66 18.18 17.75 7.80
N LEU A 67 19.49 17.49 7.72
CA LEU A 67 20.24 16.72 8.73
C LEU A 67 20.17 17.34 10.13
N GLU A 68 20.24 18.67 10.23
CA GLU A 68 20.11 19.42 11.48
C GLU A 68 18.73 19.26 12.12
N VAL A 69 17.66 19.27 11.30
CA VAL A 69 16.27 19.14 11.76
C VAL A 69 16.00 17.74 12.28
N VAL A 70 16.55 16.74 11.59
CA VAL A 70 16.42 15.33 11.96
C VAL A 70 17.14 15.07 13.29
N ASN A 71 18.33 15.65 13.48
CA ASN A 71 19.15 15.42 14.67
C ASN A 71 18.72 16.25 15.89
N ALA A 72 18.25 17.49 15.69
CA ALA A 72 17.91 18.41 16.77
C ALA A 72 16.42 18.37 17.17
N GLY A 73 15.60 17.51 16.55
CA GLY A 73 14.16 17.46 16.82
C GLY A 73 13.42 18.73 16.36
N GLY A 74 13.58 19.06 15.07
CA GLY A 74 13.00 20.27 14.50
C GLY A 74 11.47 20.28 14.40
N GLU A 75 10.93 21.36 13.83
CA GLU A 75 9.48 21.61 13.77
C GLU A 75 8.70 20.40 13.20
N ARG A 76 7.65 19.97 13.93
CA ARG A 76 6.82 18.79 13.59
C ARG A 76 6.37 18.78 12.14
N LYS A 77 5.97 19.93 11.58
CA LYS A 77 5.54 20.05 10.17
C LYS A 77 6.66 19.70 9.19
N ARG A 78 7.89 20.14 9.47
CA ARG A 78 9.07 19.86 8.64
C ARG A 78 9.45 18.38 8.70
N LEU A 79 9.43 17.78 9.89
CA LEU A 79 9.63 16.33 10.06
C LEU A 79 8.59 15.49 9.32
N LEU A 80 7.32 15.89 9.35
CA LEU A 80 6.25 15.22 8.60
C LEU A 80 6.45 15.33 7.08
N ASN A 81 6.95 16.47 6.58
CA ASN A 81 7.28 16.62 5.16
C ASN A 81 8.44 15.69 4.77
N ILE A 82 9.51 15.64 5.56
CA ILE A 82 10.63 14.71 5.33
C ILE A 82 10.11 13.27 5.28
N ALA A 83 9.32 12.85 6.28
CA ALA A 83 8.71 11.52 6.30
C ALA A 83 7.87 11.24 5.04
N MET A 84 7.12 12.23 4.54
CA MET A 84 6.37 12.11 3.30
C MET A 84 7.28 11.92 2.08
N GLN A 85 8.37 12.69 1.95
CA GLN A 85 9.32 12.51 0.86
C GLN A 85 10.02 11.15 0.93
N LEU A 86 10.41 10.71 2.13
CA LEU A 86 10.98 9.37 2.32
C LEU A 86 9.98 8.28 1.91
N ARG A 87 8.68 8.43 2.24
CA ARG A 87 7.61 7.52 1.77
C ARG A 87 7.52 7.49 0.24
N LYS A 88 7.57 8.65 -0.43
CA LYS A 88 7.58 8.72 -1.90
C LYS A 88 8.79 7.99 -2.48
N CYS A 89 9.98 8.25 -1.95
CA CYS A 89 11.22 7.59 -2.37
C CYS A 89 11.15 6.06 -2.22
N CYS A 90 10.61 5.56 -1.11
CA CYS A 90 10.42 4.13 -0.88
C CYS A 90 9.40 3.48 -1.82
N ASN A 91 8.46 4.26 -2.38
CA ASN A 91 7.49 3.78 -3.35
C ASN A 91 8.09 3.76 -4.76
N HIS A 92 8.43 4.94 -5.29
CA HIS A 92 9.03 5.07 -6.62
C HIS A 92 9.77 6.41 -6.77
N PRO A 93 11.00 6.46 -7.34
CA PRO A 93 11.71 7.72 -7.57
C PRO A 93 10.97 8.71 -8.48
N TYR A 94 10.20 8.24 -9.47
CA TYR A 94 9.48 9.12 -10.41
C TYR A 94 8.31 9.91 -9.78
N LEU A 95 8.03 9.67 -8.49
CA LEU A 95 7.19 10.59 -7.72
C LEU A 95 7.86 11.95 -7.46
N PHE A 96 9.17 12.08 -7.70
CA PHE A 96 9.90 13.34 -7.72
C PHE A 96 10.01 13.89 -9.13
N GLN A 97 9.77 15.20 -9.27
CA GLN A 97 9.89 15.89 -10.55
C GLN A 97 11.34 15.83 -11.04
N GLY A 98 11.53 15.56 -12.34
CA GLY A 98 12.85 15.46 -12.96
C GLY A 98 13.65 14.20 -12.61
N ALA A 99 13.06 13.26 -11.87
CA ALA A 99 13.70 11.96 -11.62
C ALA A 99 13.60 11.03 -12.82
N GLU A 100 12.50 11.10 -13.56
CA GLU A 100 12.30 10.28 -14.74
C GLU A 100 13.13 10.82 -15.92
N PRO A 101 13.90 9.95 -16.62
CA PRO A 101 14.65 10.35 -17.80
C PRO A 101 13.72 10.83 -18.92
N GLY A 102 14.01 12.00 -19.48
CA GLY A 102 13.24 12.56 -20.59
C GLY A 102 13.17 14.09 -20.53
N PRO A 103 12.48 14.71 -21.50
CA PRO A 103 11.77 14.09 -22.63
C PRO A 103 12.68 13.41 -23.68
N PRO A 104 12.16 12.45 -24.48
CA PRO A 104 10.81 11.88 -24.38
C PRO A 104 10.69 10.89 -23.22
N TYR A 105 9.56 10.93 -22.51
CA TYR A 105 9.23 9.91 -21.52
C TYR A 105 8.78 8.65 -22.26
N THR A 106 9.38 7.51 -21.91
CA THR A 106 9.09 6.22 -22.53
C THR A 106 8.76 5.23 -21.45
N THR A 107 7.82 4.33 -21.69
CA THR A 107 7.59 3.21 -20.78
C THR A 107 8.60 2.11 -21.08
N GLY A 108 9.25 1.56 -20.06
CA GLY A 108 10.27 0.52 -20.24
C GLY A 108 10.84 -0.01 -18.93
N ASP A 109 11.87 -0.84 -19.04
CA ASP A 109 12.52 -1.54 -17.92
C ASP A 109 13.03 -0.61 -16.80
N HIS A 110 13.28 0.67 -17.11
CA HIS A 110 13.67 1.66 -16.12
C HIS A 110 12.54 1.96 -15.10
N LEU A 111 11.28 1.79 -15.47
CA LEU A 111 10.13 1.91 -14.55
C LEU A 111 10.16 0.81 -13.49
N ILE A 112 10.68 -0.36 -13.85
CA ILE A 112 10.76 -1.52 -12.97
C ILE A 112 12.06 -1.45 -12.15
N SER A 113 13.20 -1.36 -12.83
CA SER A 113 14.53 -1.46 -12.22
C SER A 113 14.87 -0.32 -11.25
N ASN A 114 14.26 0.86 -11.42
CA ASN A 114 14.49 2.00 -10.53
C ASN A 114 13.71 1.96 -9.22
N ALA A 115 12.84 0.96 -8.99
CA ALA A 115 12.16 0.81 -7.70
C ALA A 115 12.12 -0.65 -7.25
N GLY A 116 12.63 -0.93 -6.05
CA GLY A 116 12.69 -2.30 -5.53
C GLY A 116 11.32 -2.98 -5.44
N LYS A 117 10.28 -2.22 -5.06
CA LYS A 117 8.90 -2.73 -5.02
C LYS A 117 8.39 -3.13 -6.41
N MET A 118 8.75 -2.38 -7.45
CA MET A 118 8.37 -2.70 -8.83
C MET A 118 9.09 -3.97 -9.31
N VAL A 119 10.39 -4.11 -9.03
CA VAL A 119 11.15 -5.36 -9.31
C VAL A 119 10.49 -6.58 -8.64
N LEU A 120 9.98 -6.43 -7.42
CA LEU A 120 9.27 -7.53 -6.75
C LEU A 120 7.92 -7.81 -7.39
N LEU A 121 7.14 -6.77 -7.70
CA LEU A 121 5.84 -6.89 -8.35
C LEU A 121 5.97 -7.59 -9.70
N ASP A 122 6.97 -7.21 -10.49
CA ASP A 122 7.31 -7.80 -11.79
C ASP A 122 7.62 -9.30 -11.72
N LYS A 123 8.22 -9.75 -10.61
CA LYS A 123 8.46 -11.18 -10.37
C LYS A 123 7.25 -11.92 -9.82
N LEU A 124 6.32 -11.21 -9.16
CA LEU A 124 5.19 -11.81 -8.46
C LEU A 124 3.98 -11.94 -9.37
N LEU A 125 3.69 -10.91 -10.17
CA LEU A 125 2.47 -10.82 -10.97
C LEU A 125 2.35 -11.94 -12.03
N PRO A 126 3.41 -12.33 -12.77
CA PRO A 126 3.33 -13.48 -13.69
C PRO A 126 2.96 -14.78 -12.96
N LYS A 127 3.53 -15.02 -11.78
CA LYS A 127 3.24 -16.22 -10.98
C LYS A 127 1.82 -16.25 -10.45
N LEU A 128 1.22 -15.09 -10.21
CA LEU A 128 -0.18 -14.97 -9.82
C LEU A 128 -1.10 -15.20 -11.03
N LYS A 129 -0.74 -14.66 -12.20
CA LYS A 129 -1.44 -14.91 -13.47
C LYS A 129 -1.44 -16.40 -13.84
N ASP A 130 -0.29 -17.07 -13.76
CA ASP A 130 -0.16 -18.51 -14.07
C ASP A 130 -1.01 -19.40 -13.14
N ARG A 131 -1.39 -18.88 -11.96
CA ARG A 131 -2.24 -19.54 -10.97
C ARG A 131 -3.70 -19.09 -11.05
N ASP A 132 -4.07 -18.38 -12.11
CA ASP A 132 -5.41 -17.81 -12.29
C ASP A 132 -5.88 -16.96 -11.10
N SER A 133 -4.94 -16.22 -10.50
CA SER A 133 -5.21 -15.35 -9.35
C SER A 133 -5.41 -13.90 -9.82
N ARG A 134 -6.50 -13.27 -9.35
CA ARG A 134 -6.73 -11.83 -9.51
C ARG A 134 -6.11 -11.04 -8.36
N VAL A 135 -5.61 -9.84 -8.65
CA VAL A 135 -4.78 -9.05 -7.74
C VAL A 135 -5.41 -7.69 -7.47
N LEU A 136 -5.62 -7.37 -6.20
CA LEU A 136 -6.01 -6.03 -5.75
C LEU A 136 -4.75 -5.29 -5.27
N ILE A 137 -4.42 -4.17 -5.89
CA ILE A 137 -3.25 -3.35 -5.53
C ILE A 137 -3.73 -2.05 -4.89
N PHE A 138 -3.36 -1.86 -3.63
CA PHE A 138 -3.71 -0.67 -2.85
C PHE A 138 -2.52 0.29 -2.75
N SER A 139 -2.78 1.58 -2.96
CA SER A 139 -1.81 2.66 -2.74
C SER A 139 -2.44 3.81 -1.97
N GLN A 140 -1.63 4.54 -1.20
CA GLN A 140 -2.06 5.77 -0.54
C GLN A 140 -1.82 7.02 -1.43
N MET A 141 -1.19 6.85 -2.59
CA MET A 141 -0.81 7.94 -3.50
C MET A 141 -1.39 7.65 -4.89
N THR A 142 -2.27 8.51 -5.38
CA THR A 142 -2.83 8.43 -6.75
C THR A 142 -1.75 8.47 -7.81
N ARG A 143 -0.74 9.33 -7.65
CA ARG A 143 0.43 9.39 -8.55
C ARG A 143 1.24 8.09 -8.63
N LEU A 144 1.15 7.22 -7.63
CA LEU A 144 1.78 5.90 -7.71
C LEU A 144 0.90 4.93 -8.51
N LEU A 145 -0.42 5.12 -8.51
CA LEU A 145 -1.32 4.35 -9.38
C LEU A 145 -1.03 4.66 -10.84
N ASP A 146 -0.75 5.92 -11.20
CA ASP A 146 -0.32 6.29 -12.57
C ASP A 146 0.92 5.48 -13.00
N ILE A 147 1.94 5.39 -12.14
CA ILE A 147 3.15 4.59 -12.39
C ILE A 147 2.85 3.10 -12.54
N LEU A 148 1.93 2.57 -11.72
CA LEU A 148 1.50 1.17 -11.82
C LEU A 148 0.71 0.92 -13.10
N GLU A 149 -0.08 1.90 -13.53
CA GLU A 149 -0.85 1.88 -14.77
C GLU A 149 0.08 1.74 -15.98
N ASP A 150 1.09 2.60 -16.08
CA ASP A 150 2.12 2.55 -17.12
C ASP A 150 2.82 1.19 -17.14
N TYR A 151 3.17 0.65 -15.95
CA TYR A 151 3.79 -0.66 -15.83
C TYR A 151 2.86 -1.80 -16.32
N LEU A 152 1.58 -1.79 -15.94
CA LEU A 152 0.63 -2.82 -16.36
C LEU A 152 0.38 -2.76 -17.87
N MET A 153 0.26 -1.56 -18.44
CA MET A 153 0.17 -1.35 -19.89
C MET A 153 1.42 -1.88 -20.61
N PHE A 154 2.62 -1.55 -20.11
CA PHE A 154 3.89 -2.01 -20.68
C PHE A 154 4.02 -3.54 -20.69
N CYS A 155 3.56 -4.20 -19.62
CA CYS A 155 3.58 -5.65 -19.52
C CYS A 155 2.36 -6.34 -20.18
N GLY A 156 1.41 -5.58 -20.73
CA GLY A 156 0.21 -6.11 -21.39
C GLY A 156 -0.79 -6.78 -20.42
N TYR A 157 -0.88 -6.31 -19.18
CA TYR A 157 -1.89 -6.75 -18.22
C TYR A 157 -3.15 -5.87 -18.32
N GLN A 158 -4.32 -6.50 -18.41
CA GLN A 158 -5.59 -5.80 -18.28
C GLN A 158 -5.82 -5.41 -16.82
N TYR A 159 -6.26 -4.19 -16.60
CA TYR A 159 -6.54 -3.67 -15.26
C TYR A 159 -7.72 -2.71 -15.24
N CYS A 160 -8.37 -2.66 -14.08
CA CYS A 160 -9.31 -1.62 -13.71
C CYS A 160 -8.66 -0.66 -12.72
N ARG A 161 -9.11 0.60 -12.69
CA ARG A 161 -8.65 1.61 -11.73
C ARG A 161 -9.82 2.33 -11.08
N ILE A 162 -9.80 2.40 -9.76
CA ILE A 162 -10.81 3.11 -8.97
C ILE A 162 -10.09 4.00 -7.94
N ASP A 163 -10.21 5.31 -8.09
CA ASP A 163 -9.70 6.28 -7.12
C ASP A 163 -10.81 7.25 -6.64
N GLY A 164 -10.42 8.32 -5.96
CA GLY A 164 -11.35 9.29 -5.38
C GLY A 164 -12.06 10.18 -6.40
N ASN A 165 -11.56 10.22 -7.64
CA ASN A 165 -12.14 11.02 -8.72
C ASN A 165 -13.01 10.19 -9.66
N THR A 166 -13.03 8.85 -9.51
CA THR A 166 -13.88 7.96 -10.30
C THR A 166 -15.36 8.18 -9.94
N GLY A 167 -16.18 8.50 -10.94
CA GLY A 167 -17.63 8.65 -10.79
C GLY A 167 -18.31 7.36 -10.33
N GLY A 168 -19.54 7.47 -9.80
CA GLY A 168 -20.31 6.32 -9.30
C GLY A 168 -20.51 5.26 -10.38
N ASP A 169 -21.00 5.67 -11.54
CA ASP A 169 -21.28 4.76 -12.66
C ASP A 169 -20.00 4.09 -13.19
N ASP A 170 -18.90 4.84 -13.34
CA ASP A 170 -17.61 4.30 -13.78
C ASP A 170 -17.00 3.31 -12.77
N ARG A 171 -17.21 3.57 -11.47
CA ARG A 171 -16.80 2.68 -10.40
C ARG A 171 -17.55 1.36 -10.49
N ASP A 172 -18.87 1.41 -10.63
CA ASP A 172 -19.69 0.21 -10.73
C ASP A 172 -19.33 -0.58 -12.00
N ALA A 173 -19.15 0.10 -13.14
CA ALA A 173 -18.68 -0.53 -14.37
C ALA A 173 -17.31 -1.21 -14.22
N SER A 174 -16.38 -0.59 -13.50
CA SER A 174 -15.05 -1.17 -13.23
C SER A 174 -15.14 -2.38 -12.30
N ILE A 175 -15.99 -2.33 -11.28
CA ILE A 175 -16.24 -3.44 -10.35
C ILE A 175 -16.87 -4.61 -11.10
N ASP A 176 -17.86 -4.35 -11.96
CA ASP A 176 -18.54 -5.37 -12.77
C ASP A 176 -17.59 -5.98 -13.80
N ALA A 177 -16.80 -5.16 -14.49
CA ALA A 177 -15.76 -5.63 -15.40
C ALA A 177 -14.74 -6.52 -14.69
N PHE A 178 -14.29 -6.16 -13.49
CA PHE A 178 -13.36 -7.00 -12.73
C PHE A 178 -14.02 -8.30 -12.25
N ASN A 179 -15.29 -8.26 -11.83
CA ASN A 179 -15.99 -9.39 -11.23
C ASN A 179 -16.65 -10.36 -12.22
N ARG A 180 -16.89 -9.96 -13.48
CA ARG A 180 -17.60 -10.80 -14.46
C ARG A 180 -16.92 -12.16 -14.67
N PRO A 181 -17.69 -13.23 -14.89
CA PRO A 181 -17.13 -14.54 -15.23
C PRO A 181 -16.25 -14.45 -16.48
N GLY A 182 -15.05 -15.03 -16.42
CA GLY A 182 -14.11 -15.00 -17.55
C GLY A 182 -13.50 -13.62 -17.82
N SER A 183 -13.51 -12.70 -16.85
CA SER A 183 -12.84 -11.42 -17.01
C SER A 183 -11.35 -11.58 -17.29
N GLU A 184 -10.84 -10.82 -18.26
CA GLU A 184 -9.41 -10.72 -18.54
C GLU A 184 -8.69 -9.76 -17.57
N GLU A 185 -9.46 -8.98 -16.80
CA GLU A 185 -8.98 -8.02 -15.80
C GLU A 185 -8.27 -8.74 -14.65
N ILE A 186 -6.94 -8.76 -14.69
CA ILE A 186 -6.15 -9.41 -13.65
C ILE A 186 -5.92 -8.51 -12.45
N CYS A 187 -5.86 -7.19 -12.66
CA CYS A 187 -5.50 -6.22 -11.63
C CYS A 187 -6.62 -5.20 -11.40
N LEU A 188 -6.86 -4.85 -10.14
CA LEU A 188 -7.64 -3.68 -9.77
C LEU A 188 -6.75 -2.75 -8.93
N LEU A 189 -6.50 -1.56 -9.46
CA LEU A 189 -5.74 -0.50 -8.82
C LEU A 189 -6.67 0.39 -8.00
N THR A 190 -6.38 0.60 -6.72
CA THR A 190 -7.22 1.49 -5.91
C THR A 190 -6.49 2.16 -4.75
N ILE A 191 -7.12 3.22 -4.23
CA ILE A 191 -6.65 3.92 -3.05
C ILE A 191 -7.12 3.23 -1.76
N ASN A 192 -6.27 3.25 -0.73
CA ASN A 192 -6.61 2.87 0.64
C ASN A 192 -6.43 4.08 1.57
#